data_AF-A0A316F423-F1
#
_entry.id   AF-A0A316F423-F1
#
_cell.length_a   1.000
_cell.length_b   1.000
_cell.length_c   1.000
_cell.angle_alpha   90.00
_cell.angle_beta   90.00
_cell.angle_gamma   90.00
#
_symmetry.space_group_name_H-M   'P 1'
#
loop_
_entity.id
_entity.type
_entity.pdbx_description
1 polymer ?
#
loop_
_entity_poly.entity_id
_entity_poly.type
_entity_poly.pdbx_seq_one_letter_code
_entity_poly.pdbx_strand_id
1 'polypeptide(L)'
;MATAYGPHGTLVARFLDEVRTRQVDWAAHAVLADHPGTSPAMTAIAELHWTDTVLDALDRAGLRVFATLGLSRTDFDDPLALGDVKVSVSSAVKAIAAGDRLAIEHRRALLEPFVAAGFESAATALRDDHEPRSQGHR
;
A
#
# COMPACT_ATOMS: atom_id res chain seq x y z
N MET A 1 -3.04 -20.95 5.09
CA MET A 1 -1.89 -21.00 4.15
C MET A 1 -1.24 -19.63 4.15
N ALA A 2 0.07 -19.55 4.43
CA ALA A 2 0.79 -18.29 4.28
C ALA A 2 0.98 -18.01 2.78
N THR A 3 0.42 -16.91 2.29
CA THR A 3 0.68 -16.38 0.94
C THR A 3 2.12 -15.89 0.82
N ALA A 4 2.63 -15.75 -0.41
CA ALA A 4 4.01 -15.26 -0.68
C ALA A 4 4.32 -13.88 -0.06
N TYR A 5 3.28 -13.11 0.28
CA TYR A 5 3.38 -11.76 0.86
C TYR A 5 3.27 -11.73 2.39
N GLY A 6 3.27 -12.90 3.06
CA GLY A 6 3.09 -12.99 4.52
C GLY A 6 1.64 -13.18 4.96
N PRO A 7 1.31 -12.89 6.24
CA PRO A 7 0.00 -13.18 6.85
C PRO A 7 -1.18 -12.48 6.17
N HIS A 8 -0.98 -11.25 5.68
CA HIS A 8 -2.01 -10.45 5.01
C HIS A 8 -1.99 -10.58 3.48
N GLY A 9 -1.32 -11.59 2.92
CA GLY A 9 -1.06 -11.60 1.48
C GLY A 9 -2.27 -11.85 0.59
N THR A 10 -3.38 -12.38 1.09
CA THR A 10 -4.65 -12.35 0.34
C THR A 10 -5.11 -10.92 0.09
N LEU A 11 -4.97 -10.04 1.09
CA LEU A 11 -5.35 -8.63 0.97
C LEU A 11 -4.39 -7.87 0.07
N VAL A 12 -3.08 -8.16 0.16
CA VAL A 12 -2.08 -7.64 -0.78
C VAL A 12 -2.41 -8.04 -2.22
N ALA A 13 -2.76 -9.32 -2.46
CA ALA A 13 -3.10 -9.79 -3.80
C ALA A 13 -4.32 -9.07 -4.38
N ARG A 14 -5.35 -8.83 -3.56
CA ARG A 14 -6.54 -8.04 -3.97
C ARG A 14 -6.18 -6.60 -4.27
N PHE A 15 -5.39 -5.95 -3.42
CA PHE A 15 -4.93 -4.58 -3.67
C PHE A 15 -4.17 -4.47 -5.00
N LEU A 16 -3.25 -5.41 -5.26
CA LEU A 16 -2.52 -5.45 -6.53
C LEU A 16 -3.45 -5.67 -7.72
N ASP A 17 -4.53 -6.43 -7.57
CA ASP A 17 -5.52 -6.61 -8.64
C ASP A 17 -6.34 -5.34 -8.89
N GLU A 18 -6.75 -4.65 -7.81
CA GLU A 18 -7.40 -3.35 -7.90
C GLU A 18 -6.51 -2.32 -8.61
N VAL A 19 -5.20 -2.28 -8.30
CA VAL A 19 -4.28 -1.35 -8.98
C VAL A 19 -4.25 -1.60 -10.49
N ARG A 20 -4.34 -2.86 -10.95
CA ARG A 20 -4.33 -3.17 -12.40
C ARG A 20 -5.62 -2.80 -13.11
N THR A 21 -6.74 -2.97 -12.43
CA THR A 21 -8.05 -3.03 -13.08
C THR A 21 -8.88 -1.77 -12.88
N ARG A 22 -8.62 -1.02 -11.80
CA ARG A 22 -9.40 0.15 -11.44
C ARG A 22 -8.94 1.36 -12.25
N GLN A 23 -9.91 2.14 -12.72
CA GLN A 23 -9.65 3.44 -13.33
C GLN A 23 -9.43 4.45 -12.22
N VAL A 24 -8.21 4.98 -12.14
CA VAL A 24 -7.77 5.94 -11.14
C VAL A 24 -7.18 7.13 -11.88
N ASP A 25 -7.54 8.34 -11.45
CA ASP A 25 -6.80 9.53 -11.83
C ASP A 25 -5.49 9.54 -11.03
N TRP A 26 -4.43 9.01 -11.65
CA TRP A 26 -3.13 8.87 -11.01
C TRP A 26 -2.46 10.22 -10.75
N ALA A 27 -2.80 11.27 -11.51
CA ALA A 27 -2.29 12.61 -11.27
C ALA A 27 -2.93 13.20 -10.01
N ALA A 28 -4.25 13.08 -9.86
CA ALA A 28 -4.94 13.46 -8.62
C ALA A 28 -4.47 12.62 -7.42
N HIS A 29 -4.24 11.32 -7.62
CA HIS A 29 -3.68 10.44 -6.59
C HIS A 29 -2.30 10.90 -6.12
N ALA A 30 -1.42 11.27 -7.04
CA ALA A 30 -0.06 11.74 -6.69
C ALA A 30 -0.10 12.99 -5.79
N VAL A 31 -1.03 13.91 -6.06
CA VAL A 31 -1.26 15.10 -5.21
C VAL A 31 -1.73 14.70 -3.81
N LEU A 32 -2.65 13.74 -3.70
CA LEU A 32 -3.15 13.26 -2.41
C LEU A 32 -2.10 12.49 -1.61
N ALA A 33 -1.21 11.77 -2.29
CA ALA A 33 -0.17 10.98 -1.65
C ALA A 33 1.01 11.82 -1.12
N ASP A 34 1.14 13.07 -1.58
CA ASP A 34 2.09 14.11 -1.17
C ASP A 34 3.43 13.61 -0.59
N HIS A 35 4.44 13.46 -1.47
CA HIS A 35 5.81 13.07 -1.11
C HIS A 35 5.89 11.85 -0.18
N PRO A 36 5.29 10.70 -0.55
CA PRO A 36 5.18 9.57 0.35
C PRO A 36 6.54 9.09 0.86
N GLY A 37 7.59 9.20 0.02
CA GLY A 37 8.95 8.70 0.27
C GLY A 37 9.71 9.33 1.45
N THR A 38 9.30 10.49 1.94
CA THR A 38 9.97 11.21 3.05
C THR A 38 9.14 11.25 4.33
N SER A 39 8.01 10.54 4.37
CA SER A 39 7.11 10.55 5.52
C SER A 39 7.62 9.69 6.69
N PRO A 40 7.26 10.00 7.95
CA PRO A 40 7.52 9.13 9.10
C PRO A 40 6.98 7.70 8.92
N ALA A 41 5.90 7.54 8.16
CA ALA A 41 5.33 6.23 7.85
C ALA A 41 6.26 5.36 6.99
N MET A 42 7.03 5.96 6.09
CA MET A 42 8.03 5.23 5.31
C MET A 42 9.21 4.77 6.17
N THR A 43 9.69 5.61 7.09
CA THR A 43 10.72 5.22 8.06
C THR A 43 10.23 4.04 8.90
N ALA A 44 8.99 4.11 9.41
CA ALA A 44 8.41 3.02 10.18
C ALA A 44 8.32 1.70 9.38
N ILE A 45 7.97 1.74 8.08
CA ILE A 45 8.00 0.55 7.21
C ILE A 45 9.42 -0.01 7.05
N ALA A 46 10.41 0.86 6.90
CA ALA A 46 11.80 0.47 6.71
C ALA A 46 12.40 -0.18 7.97
N GLU A 47 11.93 0.19 9.15
CA GLU A 47 12.34 -0.37 10.44
C GLU A 47 11.68 -1.73 10.76
N LEU A 48 10.67 -2.14 9.99
CA LEU A 48 10.05 -3.46 10.16
C LEU A 48 11.02 -4.58 9.76
N HIS A 49 11.16 -5.56 10.65
CA HIS A 49 11.93 -6.76 10.37
C HIS A 49 11.17 -7.72 9.44
N TRP A 50 11.36 -7.59 8.15
CA TRP A 50 10.88 -8.54 7.15
C TRP A 50 11.88 -9.67 6.97
N THR A 51 11.41 -10.87 6.61
CA THR A 51 12.31 -11.84 5.96
C THR A 51 12.62 -11.34 4.55
N ASP A 52 13.86 -11.52 4.07
CA ASP A 52 14.27 -11.11 2.72
C ASP A 52 13.31 -11.62 1.63
N THR A 53 12.81 -12.85 1.78
CA THR A 53 11.86 -13.46 0.84
C THR A 53 10.56 -12.68 0.72
N VAL A 54 9.98 -12.24 1.85
CA VAL A 54 8.73 -11.47 1.87
C VAL A 54 8.98 -10.06 1.33
N LEU A 55 10.06 -9.41 1.74
CA LEU A 55 10.39 -8.06 1.27
C LEU A 55 10.57 -8.03 -0.25
N ASP A 56 11.36 -8.97 -0.79
CA ASP A 56 11.59 -9.10 -2.22
C ASP A 56 10.30 -9.46 -2.99
N ALA A 57 9.43 -10.30 -2.41
CA ALA A 57 8.13 -10.60 -3.01
C ALA A 57 7.21 -9.36 -3.08
N LEU A 58 7.16 -8.56 -2.02
CA LEU A 58 6.38 -7.31 -1.97
C LEU A 58 6.91 -6.27 -2.97
N ASP A 59 8.23 -6.06 -2.98
CA ASP A 59 8.88 -5.09 -3.89
C ASP A 59 8.67 -5.48 -5.35
N ARG A 60 8.91 -6.74 -5.72
CA ARG A 60 8.67 -7.20 -7.10
C ARG A 60 7.21 -7.12 -7.49
N ALA A 61 6.28 -7.40 -6.58
CA ALA A 61 4.85 -7.30 -6.87
C ALA A 61 4.40 -5.86 -7.09
N GLY A 62 4.81 -4.94 -6.22
CA GLY A 62 4.52 -3.50 -6.33
C GLY A 62 5.10 -2.90 -7.60
N LEU A 63 6.37 -3.20 -7.92
CA LEU A 63 7.00 -2.72 -9.15
C LEU A 63 6.32 -3.26 -10.41
N ARG A 64 5.99 -4.55 -10.43
CA ARG A 64 5.32 -5.17 -11.57
C ARG A 64 3.94 -4.58 -11.80
N VAL A 65 3.17 -4.35 -10.73
CA VAL A 65 1.83 -3.78 -10.88
C VAL A 65 1.87 -2.34 -11.35
N PHE A 66 2.79 -1.53 -10.82
CA PHE A 66 3.00 -0.16 -11.29
C PHE A 66 3.35 -0.14 -12.79
N ALA A 67 4.21 -1.03 -13.25
CA ALA A 67 4.57 -1.12 -14.66
C ALA A 67 3.37 -1.44 -15.58
N THR A 68 2.34 -2.15 -15.08
CA THR A 68 1.13 -2.43 -15.88
C THR A 68 0.23 -1.21 -16.09
N LEU A 69 0.41 -0.14 -15.32
CA LEU A 69 -0.36 1.09 -15.49
C LEU A 69 -0.01 1.84 -16.77
N GLY A 70 1.15 1.57 -17.38
CA GLY A 70 1.59 2.23 -18.61
C GLY A 70 1.88 3.73 -18.46
N LEU A 71 1.99 4.22 -17.22
CA LEU A 71 2.22 5.63 -16.91
C LEU A 71 3.62 6.07 -17.32
N SER A 72 3.69 7.32 -17.77
CA SER A 72 4.89 8.01 -18.20
C SER A 72 4.92 9.42 -17.60
N ARG A 73 6.05 10.12 -17.75
CA ARG A 73 6.18 11.48 -17.21
C ARG A 73 5.24 12.49 -17.89
N THR A 74 4.81 12.23 -19.12
CA THR A 74 3.92 13.14 -19.86
C THR A 74 2.47 13.06 -19.40
N ASP A 75 2.14 12.08 -18.57
CA ASP A 75 0.80 11.95 -17.97
C ASP A 75 0.62 12.84 -16.73
N PHE A 76 1.64 13.60 -16.35
CA PHE A 76 1.66 14.43 -15.15
C PHE A 76 2.20 15.83 -15.46
N ASP A 77 1.64 16.84 -14.77
CA ASP A 77 2.17 18.21 -14.82
C ASP A 77 3.51 18.34 -14.09
N ASP A 78 3.69 17.61 -12.98
CA ASP A 78 4.97 17.48 -12.27
C ASP A 78 5.69 16.17 -12.69
N PRO A 79 6.89 16.26 -13.30
CA PRO A 79 7.68 15.09 -13.66
C PRO A 79 8.06 14.16 -12.49
N LEU A 80 8.04 14.66 -11.24
CA LEU A 80 8.34 13.87 -10.04
C LEU A 80 7.15 12.99 -9.61
N ALA A 81 5.92 13.36 -9.99
CA ALA A 81 4.70 12.66 -9.59
C ALA A 81 4.67 11.18 -10.02
N LEU A 82 5.29 10.83 -11.16
CA LEU A 82 5.44 9.44 -11.57
C LEU A 82 6.22 8.61 -10.53
N GLY A 83 7.27 9.21 -9.95
CA GLY A 83 8.04 8.63 -8.87
C GLY A 83 7.20 8.45 -7.61
N ASP A 84 6.38 9.45 -7.29
CA ASP A 84 5.50 9.41 -6.11
C ASP A 84 4.42 8.35 -6.22
N VAL A 85 3.81 8.16 -7.40
CA VAL A 85 2.86 7.05 -7.63
C VAL A 85 3.55 5.70 -7.43
N LYS A 86 4.76 5.53 -7.98
CA LYS A 86 5.54 4.30 -7.79
C LYS A 86 5.82 4.03 -6.31
N VAL A 87 6.26 5.04 -5.57
CA VAL A 87 6.56 4.93 -4.14
C VAL A 87 5.27 4.65 -3.37
N SER A 88 4.18 5.35 -3.66
CA SER A 88 2.86 5.20 -3.05
C SER A 88 2.32 3.77 -3.22
N VAL A 89 2.38 3.20 -4.42
CA VAL A 89 1.94 1.81 -4.66
C VAL A 89 2.79 0.82 -3.87
N SER A 90 4.11 0.99 -3.88
CA SER A 90 5.03 0.10 -3.16
C SER A 90 4.84 0.17 -1.63
N SER A 91 4.67 1.38 -1.09
CA SER A 91 4.46 1.60 0.34
C SER A 91 3.10 1.08 0.81
N ALA A 92 2.05 1.24 0.02
CA ALA A 92 0.73 0.68 0.32
C ALA A 92 0.74 -0.85 0.39
N VAL A 93 1.42 -1.52 -0.56
CA VAL A 93 1.62 -2.97 -0.53
C VAL A 93 2.27 -3.42 0.78
N LYS A 94 3.33 -2.72 1.21
CA LYS A 94 4.04 -3.00 2.45
C LYS A 94 3.19 -2.68 3.68
N ALA A 95 2.45 -1.59 3.69
CA ALA A 95 1.55 -1.21 4.78
C ALA A 95 0.45 -2.26 5.00
N ILE A 96 -0.16 -2.75 3.92
CA ILE A 96 -1.16 -3.83 3.96
C ILE A 96 -0.52 -5.13 4.45
N ALA A 97 0.67 -5.47 3.95
CA ALA A 97 1.37 -6.68 4.37
C ALA A 97 1.81 -6.64 5.85
N ALA A 98 2.13 -5.45 6.36
CA ALA A 98 2.60 -5.24 7.72
C ALA A 98 1.48 -5.44 8.74
N GLY A 99 0.24 -5.06 8.38
CA GLY A 99 -0.90 -5.18 9.27
C GLY A 99 -0.65 -4.50 10.61
N ASP A 100 -0.93 -5.19 11.71
CA ASP A 100 -0.81 -4.70 13.08
C ASP A 100 0.64 -4.39 13.52
N ARG A 101 1.63 -4.83 12.74
CA ARG A 101 3.04 -4.50 12.98
C ARG A 101 3.37 -3.05 12.67
N LEU A 102 2.57 -2.39 11.84
CA LEU A 102 2.69 -0.97 11.53
C LEU A 102 1.58 -0.20 12.25
N ALA A 103 1.97 0.82 13.03
CA ALA A 103 1.02 1.65 13.76
C ALA A 103 -0.08 2.21 12.83
N ILE A 104 -1.31 2.31 13.36
CA ILE A 104 -2.48 2.65 12.56
C ILE A 104 -2.33 4.03 11.89
N GLU A 105 -1.67 4.98 12.54
CA GLU A 105 -1.41 6.32 12.00
C GLU A 105 -0.53 6.25 10.75
N HIS A 106 0.50 5.40 10.75
CA HIS A 106 1.36 5.19 9.60
C HIS A 106 0.64 4.44 8.48
N ARG A 107 -0.19 3.45 8.81
CA ARG A 107 -1.03 2.78 7.82
C ARG A 107 -2.02 3.74 7.17
N ARG A 108 -2.70 4.57 7.95
CA ARG A 108 -3.63 5.59 7.44
C ARG A 108 -2.93 6.55 6.48
N ALA A 109 -1.78 7.10 6.87
CA ALA A 109 -1.01 8.00 6.03
C ALA A 109 -0.67 7.41 4.65
N LEU A 110 -0.44 6.10 4.57
CA LEU A 110 -0.06 5.41 3.33
C LEU A 110 -1.27 4.87 2.53
N LEU A 111 -2.39 4.61 3.19
CA LEU A 111 -3.55 3.93 2.58
C LEU A 111 -4.74 4.86 2.31
N GLU A 112 -4.87 5.96 3.04
CA GLU A 112 -5.97 6.92 2.85
C GLU A 112 -6.07 7.49 1.42
N PRO A 113 -4.96 7.81 0.71
CA PRO A 113 -5.05 8.22 -0.70
C PRO A 113 -5.70 7.16 -1.59
N PHE A 114 -5.40 5.88 -1.34
CA PHE A 114 -6.03 4.76 -2.05
C PHE A 114 -7.49 4.58 -1.64
N VAL A 115 -7.83 4.77 -0.36
CA VAL A 115 -9.24 4.76 0.08
C VAL A 115 -10.03 5.87 -0.60
N ALA A 116 -9.47 7.07 -0.71
CA ALA A 116 -10.09 8.19 -1.43
C ALA A 116 -10.27 7.88 -2.93
N ALA A 117 -9.33 7.14 -3.54
CA ALA A 117 -9.44 6.60 -4.89
C ALA A 117 -10.35 5.35 -5.01
N GLY A 118 -11.00 4.94 -3.91
CA GLY A 118 -11.99 3.86 -3.88
C GLY A 118 -11.45 2.45 -3.70
N PHE A 119 -10.17 2.25 -3.36
CA PHE A 119 -9.60 0.92 -3.16
C PHE A 119 -10.16 0.24 -1.90
N GLU A 120 -10.89 -0.85 -2.10
CA GLU A 120 -11.57 -1.57 -1.02
C GLU A 120 -10.59 -2.37 -0.18
N SER A 121 -9.51 -2.87 -0.79
CA SER A 121 -8.46 -3.59 -0.04
C SER A 121 -7.74 -2.66 0.93
N ALA A 122 -7.48 -1.42 0.53
CA ALA A 122 -6.91 -0.39 1.39
C ALA A 122 -7.88 -0.05 2.54
N ALA A 123 -9.17 0.13 2.22
CA ALA A 123 -10.18 0.40 3.24
C ALA A 123 -10.33 -0.75 4.24
N THR A 124 -10.24 -2.00 3.77
CA THR A 124 -10.29 -3.20 4.62
C THR A 124 -9.07 -3.28 5.54
N ALA A 125 -7.87 -3.01 5.02
CA ALA A 125 -6.64 -3.00 5.82
C ALA A 125 -6.67 -1.98 6.97
N LEU A 126 -7.44 -0.90 6.84
CA LEU A 126 -7.64 0.09 7.92
C LEU A 126 -8.73 -0.29 8.93
N ARG A 127 -9.61 -1.26 8.62
CA ARG A 127 -10.71 -1.71 9.49
C ARG A 127 -10.32 -2.89 10.38
N ASP A 128 -9.41 -3.75 9.94
CA ASP A 128 -9.00 -4.97 10.67
C ASP A 128 -8.32 -4.68 12.04
N ASP A 129 -8.05 -3.41 12.36
CA ASP A 129 -7.58 -2.96 13.69
C ASP A 129 -8.70 -2.53 14.65
N HIS A 130 -9.97 -2.54 14.22
CA HIS A 130 -11.10 -2.00 15.00
C HIS A 130 -12.03 -3.04 15.63
N GLU A 131 -11.76 -4.35 15.48
CA GLU A 131 -12.42 -5.33 16.35
C GLU A 131 -11.66 -5.42 17.68
N PRO A 132 -12.21 -4.89 18.80
CA PRO A 132 -11.75 -5.33 20.10
C PRO A 132 -11.95 -6.84 20.11
N ARG A 133 -10.86 -7.59 20.24
CA ARG A 133 -10.92 -9.02 20.57
C ARG A 133 -11.73 -9.11 21.85
N SER A 134 -13.03 -9.32 21.71
CA SER A 134 -13.90 -9.62 22.83
C SER A 134 -13.33 -10.90 23.39
N GLN A 135 -12.69 -10.77 24.55
CA GLN A 135 -12.35 -11.87 25.42
C GLN A 135 -13.66 -12.58 25.74
N GLY A 136 -14.02 -13.55 24.91
CA GLY A 136 -15.01 -14.58 25.21
C GLY A 136 -14.41 -15.50 26.25
N HIS A 137 -14.31 -15.00 27.48
CA HIS A 137 -14.09 -15.80 28.66
C HIS A 137 -15.48 -16.28 29.11
N ARG A 138 -15.83 -17.51 28.74
CA ARG A 138 -16.53 -18.52 29.56
C ARG A 138 -16.87 -19.75 28.74
#